data_AF-A0A3S0CBU1-F1
#
_entry.id   AF-A0A3S0CBU1-F1
#
_cell.length_a   1.000
_cell.length_b   1.000
_cell.length_c   1.000
_cell.angle_alpha   90.00
_cell.angle_beta   90.00
_cell.angle_gamma   90.00
#
_symmetry.space_group_name_H-M   'P 1'
#
loop_
_entity.id
_entity.type
_entity.pdbx_description
1 polymer ?
#
loop_
_entity_poly.entity_id
_entity_poly.type
_entity_poly.pdbx_seq_one_letter_code
_entity_poly.pdbx_strand_id
1 'polypeptide(L)'
;MESTYKLKREDGLLCTLLKGETSYLEISASALVAYATLKGHRLGYLDAKFRAGGEQITNELFTHHLSEDGSVLHASRSILTALC
;
A
#
# COMPACT_ATOMS: atom_id res chain seq x y z
N MET A 1 -9.29 -9.07 1.63
CA MET A 1 -7.86 -8.86 1.98
C MET A 1 -6.95 -9.83 1.24
N GLU A 2 -7.15 -11.14 1.35
CA GLU A 2 -6.33 -12.16 0.65
C GLU A 2 -6.13 -11.90 -0.84
N SER A 3 -7.19 -11.56 -1.57
CA SER A 3 -7.14 -11.28 -3.01
C SER A 3 -6.22 -10.11 -3.36
N THR A 4 -6.39 -8.97 -2.69
CA THR A 4 -5.54 -7.79 -2.86
C THR A 4 -4.10 -8.05 -2.45
N TYR A 5 -3.89 -8.78 -1.35
CA TYR A 5 -2.56 -9.09 -0.82
C TYR A 5 -1.69 -9.91 -1.79
N LYS A 6 -2.32 -10.78 -2.59
CA LYS A 6 -1.65 -11.58 -3.62
C LYS A 6 -1.25 -10.78 -4.87
N LEU A 7 -1.76 -9.56 -5.03
CA LEU A 7 -1.51 -8.69 -6.19
C LEU A 7 -0.41 -7.64 -5.92
N LYS A 8 0.21 -7.69 -4.74
CA LYS A 8 1.38 -6.88 -4.42
C LYS A 8 2.55 -7.31 -5.30
N ARG A 9 3.39 -6.34 -5.67
CA ARG A 9 4.70 -6.59 -6.29
C ARG A 9 5.69 -7.15 -5.26
N GLU A 10 6.89 -7.50 -5.72
CA GLU A 10 7.97 -8.01 -4.89
C GLU A 10 8.38 -7.02 -3.78
N ASP A 11 8.42 -5.73 -4.10
CA ASP A 11 8.64 -4.61 -3.16
C ASP A 11 7.48 -4.41 -2.16
N GLY A 12 6.36 -5.10 -2.37
CA GLY A 12 5.16 -5.04 -1.55
C GLY A 12 4.13 -4.02 -2.01
N LEU A 13 4.47 -3.11 -2.92
CA LEU A 13 3.56 -2.06 -3.39
C LEU A 13 2.50 -2.60 -4.35
N LEU A 14 1.47 -1.79 -4.59
CA LEU A 14 0.41 -2.07 -5.55
C LEU A 14 0.48 -1.11 -6.73
N CYS A 15 0.03 -1.59 -7.88
CA CYS A 15 -0.20 -0.76 -9.06
C CYS A 15 -1.63 -0.19 -9.05
N THR A 16 -1.82 0.92 -9.78
CA THR A 16 -3.11 1.63 -9.88
C THR A 16 -4.23 0.72 -10.38
N LEU A 17 -3.92 -0.14 -11.37
CA LEU A 17 -4.79 -1.23 -11.81
C LEU A 17 -4.20 -2.55 -11.33
N LEU A 18 -4.90 -3.21 -10.41
CA LEU A 18 -4.44 -4.43 -9.74
C LEU A 18 -4.19 -5.64 -10.66
N LYS A 19 -4.72 -5.63 -11.88
CA LYS A 19 -4.56 -6.70 -12.88
C LYS A 19 -4.06 -6.18 -14.24
N GLY A 20 -3.54 -4.96 -14.28
CA GLY A 20 -3.00 -4.37 -15.50
C GLY A 20 -1.48 -4.60 -15.60
N GLU A 21 -1.03 -5.32 -16.63
CA GLU A 21 0.37 -5.71 -16.84
C GLU A 21 1.36 -4.54 -16.93
N THR A 22 0.87 -3.32 -17.20
CA THR A 22 1.68 -2.11 -17.40
C THR A 22 1.27 -0.95 -16.51
N SER A 23 0.48 -1.20 -15.46
CA SER A 23 -0.02 -0.13 -14.60
C SER A 23 1.07 0.43 -13.67
N TYR A 24 1.11 1.75 -13.52
CA TYR A 24 2.07 2.45 -12.69
C TYR A 24 1.78 2.27 -11.18
N LEU A 25 2.84 2.43 -10.37
CA LEU A 25 2.80 2.35 -8.91
C LEU A 25 1.79 3.33 -8.31
N GLU A 26 1.04 2.87 -7.31
CA GLU A 26 0.07 3.70 -6.61
C GLU A 26 0.33 3.65 -5.10
N ILE A 27 0.90 4.75 -4.60
CA ILE A 27 1.41 4.87 -3.24
C ILE A 27 0.29 5.09 -2.22
N SER A 28 -0.79 5.77 -2.60
CA SER A 28 -1.93 6.02 -1.70
C SER A 28 -2.73 4.74 -1.42
N ALA A 29 -2.97 3.91 -2.43
CA ALA A 29 -3.59 2.60 -2.31
C ALA A 29 -2.69 1.63 -1.56
N SER A 30 -1.37 1.68 -1.81
CA SER A 30 -0.39 0.90 -1.05
C SER A 30 -0.42 1.27 0.44
N ALA A 31 -0.43 2.57 0.77
CA ALA A 31 -0.55 3.05 2.14
C ALA A 31 -1.87 2.64 2.80
N LEU A 32 -3.00 2.69 2.07
CA LEU A 32 -4.29 2.23 2.56
C LEU A 32 -4.27 0.72 2.88
N VAL A 33 -3.65 -0.09 2.02
CA VAL A 33 -3.49 -1.53 2.26
C VAL A 33 -2.61 -1.78 3.46
N ALA A 34 -1.48 -1.07 3.60
CA ALA A 34 -0.61 -1.18 4.78
C ALA A 34 -1.37 -0.85 6.07
N TYR A 35 -2.14 0.24 6.08
CA TYR A 35 -2.97 0.60 7.22
C TYR A 35 -3.99 -0.50 7.54
N ALA A 36 -4.73 -0.99 6.53
CA ALA A 36 -5.75 -2.00 6.71
C ALA A 36 -5.17 -3.33 7.24
N THR A 37 -4.02 -3.77 6.74
CA THR A 37 -3.38 -5.01 7.18
C THR A 37 -2.84 -4.90 8.60
N LEU A 38 -2.15 -3.80 8.92
CA LEU A 38 -1.60 -3.56 10.27
C LEU A 38 -2.73 -3.37 11.30
N LYS A 39 -3.75 -2.58 10.96
CA LYS A 39 -4.92 -2.35 11.83
C LYS A 39 -5.72 -3.64 12.02
N GLY A 40 -5.97 -4.39 10.93
CA GLY A 40 -6.70 -5.65 10.98
C GLY A 40 -5.97 -6.70 11.81
N HIS A 41 -4.65 -6.79 11.70
CA HIS A 41 -3.85 -7.67 12.56
C HIS A 41 -3.91 -7.24 14.03
N ARG A 42 -3.72 -5.95 14.33
CA ARG A 42 -3.81 -5.41 15.69
C ARG A 42 -5.17 -5.67 16.35
N LEU A 43 -6.25 -5.74 15.55
CA LEU A 43 -7.60 -6.04 16.03
C LEU A 43 -7.92 -7.55 16.11
N GLY A 44 -6.99 -8.42 15.71
CA GLY A 44 -7.19 -9.88 15.70
C GLY A 44 -7.99 -10.41 14.51
N TYR A 45 -8.20 -9.61 13.46
CA TYR A 45 -8.94 -10.01 12.26
C TYR A 45 -8.06 -10.62 11.16
N LEU A 46 -6.74 -10.40 11.21
CA LEU A 46 -5.81 -10.83 10.18
C LEU A 46 -4.57 -11.51 10.78
N ASP A 47 -4.12 -12.58 10.13
CA ASP A 47 -2.95 -13.37 10.54
C ASP A 47 -1.63 -12.59 10.45
N ALA A 48 -0.58 -13.12 11.10
CA ALA A 48 0.75 -12.52 11.17
C ALA A 48 1.39 -12.23 9.80
N LYS A 49 1.07 -12.98 8.74
CA LYS A 49 1.55 -12.70 7.38
C LYS A 49 1.14 -11.29 6.89
N PHE A 50 -0.05 -10.83 7.26
CA PHE A 50 -0.56 -9.51 6.86
C PHE A 50 0.16 -8.39 7.60
N ARG A 51 0.57 -8.64 8.85
CA ARG A 51 1.45 -7.72 9.58
C ARG A 51 2.78 -7.55 8.86
N ALA A 52 3.47 -8.66 8.55
CA ALA A 52 4.75 -8.63 7.87
C ALA A 52 4.65 -7.90 6.52
N GLY A 53 3.61 -8.18 5.73
CA GLY A 53 3.40 -7.47 4.47
C GLY A 53 3.02 -5.99 4.65
N GLY A 54 2.31 -5.63 5.72
CA GLY A 54 2.05 -4.24 6.07
C GLY A 54 3.33 -3.48 6.43
N GLU A 55 4.19 -4.07 7.27
CA GLU A 55 5.49 -3.52 7.65
C GLU A 55 6.40 -3.35 6.43
N GLN A 56 6.41 -4.32 5.51
CA GLN A 56 7.15 -4.21 4.25
C GLN A 56 6.72 -3.00 3.42
N ILE A 57 5.40 -2.85 3.17
CA ILE A 57 4.87 -1.71 2.40
C ILE A 57 5.23 -0.40 3.08
N THR A 58 5.05 -0.32 4.40
CA THR A 58 5.35 0.89 5.17
C THR A 58 6.83 1.27 5.06
N ASN A 59 7.74 0.32 5.17
CA ASN A 59 9.17 0.58 5.02
C ASN A 59 9.53 1.05 3.60
N GLU A 60 8.96 0.44 2.57
CA GLU A 60 9.17 0.83 1.18
C GLU A 60 8.70 2.28 0.93
N LEU A 61 7.53 2.64 1.47
CA LEU A 61 6.99 4.00 1.40
C LEU A 61 7.91 5.03 2.04
N PHE A 62 8.37 4.78 3.27
CA PHE A 62 9.23 5.70 4.00
C PHE A 62 10.63 5.82 3.40
N THR A 63 11.14 4.74 2.81
CA THR A 63 12.51 4.70 2.26
C THR A 63 12.59 5.32 0.87
N HIS A 64 11.56 5.16 0.04
CA HIS A 64 11.65 5.46 -1.39
C HIS A 64 10.56 6.40 -1.93
N HIS A 65 9.51 6.71 -1.16
CA HIS A 65 8.34 7.44 -1.67
C HIS A 65 7.93 8.66 -0.84
N LEU A 66 8.85 9.17 -0.02
CA LEU A 66 8.76 10.48 0.61
C LEU A 66 9.88 11.38 0.11
N SER A 67 9.54 12.59 -0.31
CA SER A 67 10.54 13.63 -0.59
C SER A 67 11.03 14.28 0.71
N GLU A 68 12.14 15.02 0.60
CA GLU A 68 12.80 15.70 1.73
C GLU A 68 11.88 16.70 2.46
N ASP A 69 10.89 17.26 1.77
CA ASP A 69 9.89 18.18 2.33
C ASP A 69 8.69 17.45 3.00
N GLY A 70 8.70 16.12 3.00
CA GLY A 70 7.61 15.29 3.54
C GLY A 70 6.45 15.05 2.57
N SER A 71 6.54 15.50 1.31
CA SER A 71 5.51 15.19 0.32
C SER A 71 5.54 13.71 -0.09
N VAL A 72 4.36 13.12 -0.29
CA VAL A 72 4.22 11.74 -0.76
C VAL A 72 4.33 11.68 -2.27
N LEU A 73 5.31 10.93 -2.77
CA LEU A 73 5.54 10.75 -4.20
C LEU A 73 4.60 9.69 -4.79
N HIS A 74 4.32 9.76 -6.09
CA HIS A 74 3.52 8.76 -6.84
C HIS A 74 2.14 8.43 -6.25
N ALA A 75 1.52 9.37 -5.53
CA ALA A 75 0.11 9.30 -5.15
C ALA A 75 -0.76 9.85 -6.30
N SER A 76 -1.72 9.07 -6.78
CA SER A 76 -2.66 9.54 -7.82
C SER A 76 -3.69 10.50 -7.20
N ARG A 77 -4.00 11.60 -7.91
CA ARG A 77 -5.02 12.56 -7.46
C ARG A 77 -6.43 11.97 -7.40
N SER A 78 -6.69 10.91 -8.17
CA SER A 78 -7.99 10.26 -8.32
C SER A 78 -8.48 9.50 -7.07
N ILE A 79 -7.57 8.97 -6.25
CA ILE A 79 -7.94 8.24 -5.01
C ILE A 79 -8.15 9.22 -3.84
N LEU A 80 -7.44 10.35 -3.81
CA LEU A 80 -7.65 11.38 -2.79
C LEU A 80 -9.08 11.94 -2.80
N THR A 81 -9.71 12.06 -3.97
CA THR A 81 -11.11 12.51 -4.10
C THR A 81 -12.12 11.50 -3.53
N ALA A 82 -11.73 10.26 -3.27
CA ALA A 82 -12.61 9.26 -2.62
C ALA A 82 -12.54 9.29 -1.09
N LEU A 83 -11.64 10.11 -0.52
CA LEU A 83 -11.40 10.24 0.91
C LEU A 83 -11.72 11.64 1.47
N CYS A 84 -12.10 12.59 0.60
CA CYS A 84 -12.64 13.91 0.95
C CYS A 84 -14.12 13.97 0.60
#